data_AF-A0A5E4CU51-F1
#
_entry.id   AF-A0A5E4CU51-F1
#
_cell.length_a   1.000
_cell.length_b   1.000
_cell.length_c   1.000
_cell.angle_alpha   90.00
_cell.angle_beta   90.00
_cell.angle_gamma   90.00
#
_symmetry.space_group_name_H-M   'P 1'
#
loop_
_entity.id
_entity.type
_entity.pdbx_description
1 polymer ?
#
loop_
_entity_poly.entity_id
_entity_poly.type
_entity_poly.pdbx_seq_one_letter_code
_entity_poly.pdbx_strand_id
1 'polypeptide(L)'
;MTPSLEASVTRSLKFSPFADTFKKRVSKNTFFVLVRVVDELCLVELTEEILKLLMELVFRLVCNGELSLARVLRKNILDKVDQKRLLRCANSDQPLAARGVAARPGTLHDFHSHEIAEQLTLLDAELFYKIEIPEVLLWAKEQNEEKSPNLTQFTEHFNNMSYWVRSIIMLQEKAQDRERLLLKFIKIMKHLRKLNNFNSYLAILSALDSAPIRRLEWQKQTSEGLAEYCTLIDSSSSFRAYRAALSEVEPPCIPYLGLILQDLTFVHLGNPDYIDGKVNFSKRWQQFNILDSMRCFQQAHYDIRRNDDIINFFNDFSDHLAEEALWELSLKIKPRNITRRKTDREEKT
;
A
#
# COMPACT_ATOMS: atom_id res chain seq x y z
N MET A 1 -5.31 -13.85 16.82
CA MET A 1 -6.77 -14.02 16.67
C MET A 1 -7.26 -15.37 17.18
N THR A 2 -6.58 -16.48 16.84
CA THR A 2 -6.89 -17.86 17.25
C THR A 2 -7.31 -18.03 18.73
N PRO A 3 -6.54 -17.59 19.76
CA PRO A 3 -6.94 -17.80 21.15
C PRO A 3 -8.17 -16.97 21.59
N SER A 4 -8.46 -15.84 20.93
CA SER A 4 -9.67 -15.03 21.23
C SER A 4 -10.92 -15.58 20.54
N LEU A 5 -10.79 -16.15 19.33
CA LEU A 5 -11.87 -16.87 18.66
C LEU A 5 -12.21 -18.17 19.41
N GLU A 6 -11.20 -18.96 19.79
CA GLU A 6 -11.39 -20.14 20.64
C GLU A 6 -12.03 -19.79 21.99
N ALA A 7 -11.59 -18.71 22.65
CA ALA A 7 -12.22 -18.24 23.88
C ALA A 7 -13.67 -17.79 23.67
N SER A 8 -13.99 -17.12 22.55
CA SER A 8 -15.34 -16.65 22.23
C SER A 8 -16.28 -17.82 21.90
N VAL A 9 -15.81 -18.81 21.14
CA VAL A 9 -16.49 -20.09 20.88
C VAL A 9 -16.72 -20.84 22.20
N THR A 10 -15.69 -20.96 23.04
CA THR A 10 -15.80 -21.61 24.35
C THR A 10 -16.79 -20.88 25.27
N ARG A 11 -16.86 -19.56 25.20
CA ARG A 11 -17.75 -18.74 26.02
C ARG A 11 -19.20 -18.82 25.53
N SER A 12 -19.47 -18.78 24.22
CA SER A 12 -20.82 -18.97 23.67
C SER A 12 -21.38 -20.35 24.05
N LEU A 13 -20.53 -21.38 23.99
CA LEU A 13 -20.85 -22.75 24.37
C LEU A 13 -21.08 -22.93 25.88
N LYS A 14 -20.29 -22.26 26.74
CA LYS A 14 -20.42 -22.37 28.21
C LYS A 14 -21.76 -21.84 28.74
N PHE A 15 -22.40 -20.89 28.07
CA PHE A 15 -23.61 -20.23 28.58
C PHE A 15 -24.93 -20.71 27.92
N SER A 16 -24.87 -21.49 26.84
CA SER A 16 -26.05 -22.02 26.12
C SER A 16 -26.94 -22.98 26.96
N PRO A 17 -26.44 -23.86 27.85
CA PRO A 17 -27.28 -24.84 28.55
C PRO A 17 -27.98 -24.32 29.83
N PHE A 18 -27.82 -23.05 30.21
CA PHE A 18 -28.41 -22.53 31.46
C PHE A 18 -29.87 -22.05 31.28
N ALA A 19 -30.75 -22.41 32.22
CA ALA A 19 -32.15 -21.95 32.29
C ALA A 19 -32.30 -20.44 32.60
N ASP A 20 -31.20 -19.79 32.98
CA ASP A 20 -31.12 -18.38 33.36
C ASP A 20 -31.22 -17.46 32.12
N THR A 21 -32.27 -16.65 32.07
CA THR A 21 -32.56 -15.69 30.98
C THR A 21 -31.43 -14.70 30.75
N PHE A 22 -30.68 -14.34 31.80
CA PHE A 22 -29.51 -13.47 31.70
C PHE A 22 -28.36 -14.16 30.93
N LYS A 23 -28.05 -15.42 31.26
CA LYS A 23 -27.00 -16.20 30.60
C LYS A 23 -27.32 -16.48 29.12
N LYS A 24 -28.59 -16.73 28.79
CA LYS A 24 -29.05 -16.86 27.39
C LYS A 24 -28.86 -15.55 26.60
N ARG A 25 -29.14 -14.39 27.21
CA ARG A 25 -28.92 -13.08 26.57
C ARG A 25 -27.44 -12.81 26.33
N VAL A 26 -26.57 -13.11 27.30
CA VAL A 26 -25.11 -12.97 27.18
C VAL A 26 -24.55 -13.90 26.09
N SER A 27 -25.03 -15.15 26.01
CA SER A 27 -24.62 -16.10 24.95
C SER A 27 -25.00 -15.58 23.55
N LYS A 28 -26.24 -15.11 23.37
CA LYS A 28 -26.68 -14.50 22.09
C LYS A 28 -25.87 -13.27 21.71
N ASN A 29 -25.59 -12.36 22.65
CA ASN A 29 -24.75 -11.19 22.39
C ASN A 29 -23.32 -11.61 21.99
N THR A 30 -22.75 -12.60 22.67
CA THR A 30 -21.42 -13.15 22.35
C THR A 30 -21.41 -13.76 20.95
N PHE A 31 -22.47 -14.46 20.57
CA PHE A 31 -22.62 -15.02 19.23
C PHE A 31 -22.65 -13.94 18.15
N PHE A 32 -23.41 -12.85 18.33
CA PHE A 32 -23.44 -11.78 17.33
C PHE A 32 -22.12 -11.00 17.24
N VAL A 33 -21.38 -10.87 18.34
CA VAL A 33 -19.99 -10.38 18.28
C VAL A 33 -19.14 -11.31 17.43
N LEU A 34 -19.24 -12.63 17.63
CA LEU A 34 -18.51 -13.61 16.81
C LEU A 34 -18.92 -13.55 15.33
N VAL A 35 -20.20 -13.43 15.01
CA VAL A 35 -20.66 -13.27 13.62
C VAL A 35 -20.04 -12.04 12.98
N ARG A 36 -20.01 -10.89 13.69
CA ARG A 36 -19.33 -9.69 13.20
C ARG A 36 -17.84 -9.87 13.02
N VAL A 37 -17.17 -10.56 13.95
CA VAL A 37 -15.74 -10.89 13.80
C VAL A 37 -15.50 -11.78 12.58
N VAL A 38 -16.39 -12.72 12.29
CA VAL A 38 -16.31 -13.58 11.08
C VAL A 38 -16.62 -12.80 9.81
N ASP A 39 -17.51 -11.82 9.87
CA ASP A 39 -17.82 -10.91 8.76
C ASP A 39 -16.62 -10.02 8.41
N GLU A 40 -15.91 -9.55 9.43
CA GLU A 40 -14.74 -8.66 9.30
C GLU A 40 -13.41 -9.43 9.20
N LEU A 41 -13.44 -10.77 9.23
CA LEU A 41 -12.24 -11.61 9.11
C LEU A 41 -11.64 -11.43 7.71
N CYS A 42 -10.37 -11.02 7.66
CA CYS A 42 -9.59 -10.99 6.43
C CYS A 42 -9.40 -12.41 5.90
N LEU A 43 -9.32 -12.56 4.58
CA LEU A 43 -9.23 -13.87 3.91
C LEU A 43 -7.94 -14.62 4.27
N VAL A 44 -6.88 -13.89 4.60
CA VAL A 44 -5.59 -14.43 5.08
C VAL A 44 -5.73 -15.01 6.48
N GLU A 45 -6.57 -14.41 7.33
CA GLU A 45 -6.81 -14.86 8.70
C GLU A 45 -7.76 -16.07 8.79
N LEU A 46 -8.52 -16.35 7.73
CA LEU A 46 -9.37 -17.53 7.63
C LEU A 46 -8.54 -18.80 7.40
N THR A 47 -7.90 -19.31 8.45
CA THR A 47 -7.12 -20.56 8.41
C THR A 47 -8.03 -21.80 8.44
N GLU A 48 -7.48 -22.96 8.07
CA GLU A 48 -8.18 -24.25 8.14
C GLU A 48 -8.62 -24.58 9.56
N GLU A 49 -7.84 -24.20 10.58
CA GLU A 49 -8.18 -24.39 11.99
C GLU A 49 -9.37 -23.52 12.40
N ILE A 50 -9.37 -22.23 12.00
CA ILE A 50 -10.48 -21.33 12.27
C ILE A 50 -11.74 -21.81 11.55
N LEU A 51 -11.63 -22.24 10.29
CA LEU A 51 -12.74 -22.83 9.54
C LEU A 51 -13.33 -24.05 10.24
N LYS A 52 -12.48 -24.98 10.70
CA LYS A 52 -12.91 -26.15 11.47
C LYS A 52 -13.64 -25.76 12.75
N LEU A 53 -13.10 -24.81 13.52
CA LEU A 53 -13.73 -24.31 14.76
C LEU A 53 -15.08 -23.65 14.49
N LEU A 54 -15.19 -22.84 13.44
CA LEU A 54 -16.43 -22.17 13.06
C LEU A 54 -17.48 -23.18 12.57
N MET A 55 -17.08 -24.19 11.79
CA MET A 55 -17.97 -25.25 11.32
C MET A 55 -18.42 -26.19 12.45
N GLU A 56 -17.54 -26.47 13.41
CA GLU A 56 -17.90 -27.20 14.64
C GLU A 56 -18.94 -26.41 15.47
N LEU A 57 -18.80 -25.08 15.55
CA LEU A 57 -19.81 -24.24 16.19
C LEU A 57 -21.15 -24.29 15.44
N VAL A 58 -21.14 -24.22 14.10
CA VAL A 58 -22.36 -24.39 13.28
C VAL A 58 -23.01 -25.75 13.56
N PHE A 59 -22.23 -26.84 13.58
CA PHE A 59 -22.75 -28.18 13.87
C PHE A 59 -23.42 -28.24 15.25
N ARG A 60 -22.78 -27.68 16.29
CA ARG A 60 -23.36 -27.62 17.64
C ARG A 60 -24.65 -26.80 17.70
N LEU A 61 -24.73 -25.67 17.00
CA LEU A 61 -25.95 -24.87 16.91
C LEU A 61 -27.10 -25.66 16.26
N VAL A 62 -26.81 -26.47 15.24
CA VAL A 62 -27.79 -27.37 14.61
C VAL A 62 -28.24 -28.44 15.60
N CYS A 63 -27.32 -29.11 16.29
CA CYS A 63 -27.65 -30.12 17.30
C CYS A 63 -28.51 -29.57 18.44
N ASN A 64 -28.31 -28.30 18.81
CA ASN A 64 -29.09 -27.61 19.84
C ASN A 64 -30.42 -27.01 19.33
N GLY A 65 -30.75 -27.16 18.04
CA GLY A 65 -31.98 -26.61 17.45
C GLY A 65 -31.96 -25.10 17.16
N GLU A 66 -30.81 -24.43 17.30
CA GLU A 66 -30.62 -22.99 17.04
C GLU A 66 -30.42 -22.71 15.53
N LEU A 67 -31.35 -23.17 14.70
CA LEU A 67 -31.21 -23.21 13.23
C LEU A 67 -31.02 -21.83 12.58
N SER A 68 -31.62 -20.78 13.14
CA SER A 68 -31.48 -19.42 12.61
C SER A 68 -30.05 -18.89 12.79
N LEU A 69 -29.45 -19.14 13.94
CA LEU A 69 -28.07 -18.72 14.27
C LEU A 69 -27.07 -19.56 13.46
N ALA A 70 -27.28 -20.88 13.38
CA ALA A 70 -26.48 -21.76 12.53
C ALA A 70 -26.47 -21.29 11.07
N ARG A 71 -27.62 -20.90 10.53
CA ARG A 71 -27.76 -20.41 9.15
C ARG A 71 -26.97 -19.12 8.92
N VAL A 72 -27.07 -18.14 9.83
CA VAL A 72 -26.36 -16.86 9.70
C VAL A 72 -24.85 -17.07 9.71
N LEU A 73 -24.33 -17.83 10.68
CA LEU A 73 -22.90 -18.09 10.76
C LEU A 73 -22.39 -18.89 9.55
N ARG A 74 -23.11 -19.95 9.16
CA ARG A 74 -22.75 -20.74 7.98
C ARG A 74 -22.71 -19.92 6.69
N LYS A 75 -23.67 -19.00 6.51
CA LYS A 75 -23.69 -18.11 5.35
C LYS A 75 -22.43 -17.24 5.31
N ASN A 76 -22.09 -16.55 6.41
CA ASN A 76 -20.87 -15.73 6.46
C ASN A 76 -19.59 -16.53 6.18
N ILE A 77 -19.49 -17.75 6.71
CA ILE A 77 -18.34 -18.62 6.43
C ILE A 77 -18.25 -18.94 4.93
N LEU A 78 -19.36 -19.36 4.31
CA LEU A 78 -19.36 -19.72 2.88
C LEU A 78 -19.04 -18.52 2.00
N ASP A 79 -19.65 -17.36 2.27
CA ASP A 79 -19.40 -16.13 1.53
C ASP A 79 -17.89 -15.76 1.59
N LYS A 80 -17.23 -15.90 2.75
CA LYS A 80 -15.78 -15.69 2.91
C LYS A 80 -14.93 -16.74 2.18
N VAL A 81 -15.32 -18.01 2.22
CA VAL A 81 -14.61 -19.09 1.50
C VAL A 81 -14.68 -18.87 -0.01
N ASP A 82 -15.85 -18.47 -0.52
CA ASP A 82 -16.03 -18.17 -1.94
C ASP A 82 -15.21 -16.95 -2.37
N GLN A 83 -15.18 -15.88 -1.56
CA GLN A 83 -14.29 -14.73 -1.78
C GLN A 83 -12.80 -15.15 -1.85
N LYS A 84 -12.35 -15.98 -0.90
CA LYS A 84 -10.97 -16.50 -0.88
C LYS A 84 -10.66 -17.34 -2.12
N ARG A 85 -11.63 -18.13 -2.60
CA ARG A 85 -11.50 -18.95 -3.80
C ARG A 85 -11.41 -18.09 -5.07
N LEU A 86 -12.23 -17.05 -5.18
CA LEU A 86 -12.24 -16.13 -6.33
C LEU A 86 -10.91 -15.39 -6.45
N LEU A 87 -10.34 -14.90 -5.34
CA LEU A 87 -9.01 -14.27 -5.35
C LEU A 87 -7.90 -15.22 -5.80
N ARG A 88 -7.93 -16.48 -5.36
CA ARG A 88 -6.95 -17.49 -5.82
C ARG A 88 -7.06 -17.77 -7.32
N CYS A 89 -8.27 -17.75 -7.88
CA CYS A 89 -8.48 -17.93 -9.31
C CYS A 89 -8.02 -16.70 -10.11
N ALA A 90 -8.30 -15.48 -9.62
CA ALA A 90 -7.85 -14.24 -10.26
C ALA A 90 -6.32 -14.13 -10.33
N ASN A 91 -5.61 -14.56 -9.29
CA ASN A 91 -4.15 -14.58 -9.27
C ASN A 91 -3.55 -15.71 -10.13
N SER A 92 -4.33 -16.76 -10.44
CA SER A 92 -3.95 -17.87 -11.34
C SER A 92 -4.08 -17.49 -12.81
N ASP A 93 -5.11 -16.71 -13.14
CA ASP A 93 -5.54 -16.48 -14.53
C ASP A 93 -5.15 -15.10 -15.06
N GLN A 94 -4.06 -14.50 -14.57
CA GLN A 94 -3.52 -13.29 -15.19
C GLN A 94 -2.95 -13.70 -16.56
N PRO A 95 -3.62 -13.36 -17.68
CA PRO A 95 -3.21 -13.88 -18.97
C PRO A 95 -1.83 -13.29 -19.29
N LEU A 96 -0.85 -14.16 -19.57
CA LEU A 96 0.48 -13.76 -20.08
C LEU A 96 0.38 -12.87 -21.34
N ALA A 97 -0.74 -12.96 -22.06
CA ALA A 97 -1.08 -12.13 -23.21
C ALA A 97 -1.34 -10.64 -22.88
N ALA A 98 -1.55 -10.28 -21.61
CA ALA A 98 -1.70 -8.88 -21.18
C ALA A 98 -0.36 -8.13 -21.11
N ARG A 99 0.78 -8.83 -21.13
CA ARG A 99 2.12 -8.22 -21.25
C ARG A 99 2.46 -7.88 -22.71
N GLY A 100 1.43 -7.54 -23.49
CA GLY A 100 1.57 -7.18 -24.89
C GLY A 100 2.61 -6.09 -25.04
N VAL A 101 3.51 -6.27 -26.00
CA VAL A 101 4.39 -5.21 -26.50
C VAL A 101 3.50 -4.18 -27.19
N ALA A 102 2.77 -3.39 -26.40
CA ALA A 102 2.02 -2.27 -26.90
C ALA A 102 3.03 -1.17 -27.19
N ALA A 103 3.12 -0.75 -28.46
CA ALA A 103 3.72 0.53 -28.76
C ALA A 103 2.97 1.59 -27.94
N ARG A 104 3.68 2.34 -27.07
CA ARG A 104 3.07 3.41 -26.28
C ARG A 104 2.27 4.32 -27.21
N PRO A 105 0.93 4.40 -27.11
CA PRO A 105 0.15 5.29 -27.93
C PRO A 105 0.39 6.72 -27.44
N GLY A 106 1.44 7.36 -27.98
CA GLY A 106 1.81 8.74 -27.66
C GLY A 106 2.93 8.90 -26.63
N THR A 107 3.15 10.15 -26.26
CA THR A 107 4.20 10.65 -25.38
C THR A 107 3.58 11.35 -24.17
N LEU A 108 4.35 11.49 -23.09
CA LEU A 108 3.89 12.20 -21.87
C LEU A 108 3.42 13.64 -22.15
N HIS A 109 3.91 14.26 -23.23
CA HIS A 109 3.56 15.62 -23.60
C HIS A 109 2.22 15.74 -24.32
N ASP A 110 1.65 14.63 -24.81
CA ASP A 110 0.38 14.63 -25.54
C ASP A 110 -0.84 14.80 -24.63
N PHE A 111 -0.67 14.58 -23.32
CA PHE A 111 -1.75 14.70 -22.32
C PHE A 111 -1.53 15.88 -21.38
N HIS A 112 -2.60 16.48 -20.83
CA HIS A 112 -2.43 17.55 -19.84
C HIS A 112 -1.96 17.00 -18.48
N SER A 113 -1.22 17.81 -17.73
CA SER A 113 -0.64 17.36 -16.44
C SER A 113 -1.69 17.04 -15.37
N HIS A 114 -2.85 17.69 -15.42
CA HIS A 114 -3.95 17.41 -14.50
C HIS A 114 -4.64 16.08 -14.82
N GLU A 115 -4.88 15.79 -16.11
CA GLU A 115 -5.47 14.52 -16.56
C GLU A 115 -4.57 13.33 -16.18
N ILE A 116 -3.25 13.46 -16.39
CA ILE A 116 -2.29 12.44 -15.94
C ILE A 116 -2.39 12.23 -14.43
N ALA A 117 -2.42 13.31 -13.64
CA ALA A 117 -2.51 13.21 -12.18
C ALA A 117 -3.83 12.56 -11.72
N GLU A 118 -4.94 12.84 -12.39
CA GLU A 118 -6.24 12.21 -12.13
C GLU A 118 -6.18 10.70 -12.42
N GLN A 119 -5.62 10.29 -13.56
CA GLN A 119 -5.54 8.86 -13.90
C GLN A 119 -4.55 8.10 -13.01
N LEU A 120 -3.43 8.71 -12.60
CA LEU A 120 -2.53 8.14 -11.58
C LEU A 120 -3.27 7.96 -10.24
N THR A 121 -4.09 8.94 -9.87
CA THR A 121 -4.90 8.88 -8.64
C THR A 121 -5.98 7.81 -8.71
N LEU A 122 -6.61 7.63 -9.87
CA LEU A 122 -7.57 6.56 -10.10
C LEU A 122 -6.93 5.18 -9.88
N LEU A 123 -5.77 4.92 -10.48
CA LEU A 123 -5.05 3.65 -10.35
C LEU A 123 -4.59 3.38 -8.91
N ASP A 124 -3.98 4.38 -8.26
CA ASP A 124 -3.59 4.27 -6.85
C ASP A 124 -4.81 4.00 -5.94
N ALA A 125 -5.94 4.68 -6.18
CA ALA A 125 -7.14 4.55 -5.38
C ALA A 125 -7.73 3.13 -5.47
N GLU A 126 -7.82 2.58 -6.69
CA GLU A 126 -8.31 1.21 -6.92
C GLU A 126 -7.51 0.16 -6.14
N LEU A 127 -6.20 0.36 -5.99
CA LEU A 127 -5.34 -0.52 -5.20
C LEU A 127 -5.46 -0.24 -3.70
N PHE A 128 -5.45 1.04 -3.30
CA PHE A 128 -5.53 1.46 -1.90
C PHE A 128 -6.81 0.98 -1.21
N TYR A 129 -7.96 1.01 -1.90
CA TYR A 129 -9.24 0.57 -1.35
C TYR A 129 -9.34 -0.94 -1.14
N LYS A 130 -8.47 -1.73 -1.76
CA LYS A 130 -8.41 -3.19 -1.56
C LYS A 130 -7.59 -3.60 -0.35
N ILE A 131 -6.74 -2.71 0.18
CA ILE A 131 -5.84 -3.05 1.29
C ILE A 131 -6.64 -3.23 2.57
N GLU A 132 -6.55 -4.43 3.15
CA GLU A 132 -7.19 -4.72 4.42
C GLU A 132 -6.26 -4.43 5.61
N ILE A 133 -6.84 -3.95 6.72
CA ILE A 133 -6.08 -3.63 7.94
C ILE A 133 -5.25 -4.82 8.48
N PRO A 134 -5.73 -6.07 8.45
CA PRO A 134 -4.94 -7.22 8.86
C PRO A 134 -3.67 -7.42 8.03
N GLU A 135 -3.69 -7.13 6.72
CA GLU A 135 -2.48 -7.20 5.87
C GLU A 135 -1.42 -6.22 6.36
N VAL A 136 -1.81 -4.98 6.64
CA VAL A 136 -0.91 -3.93 7.15
C VAL A 136 -0.33 -4.31 8.51
N LEU A 137 -1.16 -4.86 9.41
CA LEU A 137 -0.73 -5.33 10.73
C LEU A 137 0.19 -6.56 10.66
N LEU A 138 -0.02 -7.46 9.71
CA LEU A 138 0.83 -8.63 9.48
C LEU A 138 2.17 -8.23 8.87
N TRP A 139 2.15 -7.32 7.89
CA TRP A 139 3.35 -6.77 7.29
C TRP A 139 4.31 -6.17 8.31
N ALA A 140 3.78 -5.39 9.26
CA ALA A 140 4.58 -4.78 10.33
C ALA A 140 5.30 -5.79 11.23
N LYS A 141 4.88 -7.07 11.22
CA LYS A 141 5.48 -8.16 12.02
C LYS A 141 6.42 -9.04 11.21
N GLU A 142 5.99 -9.43 10.01
CA GLU A 142 6.59 -10.54 9.26
C GLU A 142 7.08 -10.13 7.87
N GLN A 143 6.67 -8.95 7.35
CA GLN A 143 6.97 -8.47 6.00
C GLN A 143 6.74 -9.56 4.93
N ASN A 144 5.62 -10.27 5.07
CA ASN A 144 5.29 -11.42 4.22
C ASN A 144 4.29 -11.00 3.13
N GLU A 145 4.73 -11.13 1.87
CA GLU A 145 3.98 -10.77 0.68
C GLU A 145 2.75 -11.65 0.46
N GLU A 146 2.87 -12.97 0.66
CA GLU A 146 1.74 -13.91 0.50
C GLU A 146 0.59 -13.64 1.48
N LYS A 147 0.93 -13.14 2.68
CA LYS A 147 -0.03 -12.76 3.73
C LYS A 147 -0.54 -11.33 3.59
N SER A 148 0.04 -10.53 2.69
CA SER A 148 -0.30 -9.11 2.51
C SER A 148 -0.44 -8.75 1.02
N PRO A 149 -1.20 -9.53 0.21
CA PRO A 149 -1.15 -9.43 -1.24
C PRO A 149 -1.60 -8.09 -1.82
N ASN A 150 -2.64 -7.44 -1.25
CA ASN A 150 -3.10 -6.15 -1.74
C ASN A 150 -2.11 -5.04 -1.36
N LEU A 151 -1.53 -5.12 -0.15
CA LEU A 151 -0.47 -4.21 0.27
C LEU A 151 0.76 -4.36 -0.63
N THR A 152 1.18 -5.60 -0.92
CA THR A 152 2.30 -5.88 -1.83
C THR A 152 2.03 -5.30 -3.20
N GLN A 153 0.87 -5.57 -3.79
CA GLN A 153 0.47 -5.01 -5.09
C GLN A 153 0.52 -3.47 -5.10
N PHE A 154 0.04 -2.82 -4.04
CA PHE A 154 0.09 -1.36 -3.91
C PHE A 154 1.53 -0.83 -3.84
N THR A 155 2.41 -1.49 -3.08
CA THR A 155 3.82 -1.09 -2.98
C THR A 155 4.62 -1.37 -4.26
N GLU A 156 4.32 -2.47 -4.96
CA GLU A 156 4.91 -2.76 -6.28
C GLU A 156 4.48 -1.73 -7.31
N HIS A 157 3.20 -1.34 -7.32
CA HIS A 157 2.70 -0.28 -8.19
C HIS A 157 3.45 1.04 -7.99
N PHE A 158 3.65 1.45 -6.74
CA PHE A 158 4.47 2.62 -6.38
C PHE A 158 5.89 2.53 -6.96
N ASN A 159 6.54 1.38 -6.79
CA ASN A 159 7.90 1.15 -7.28
C ASN A 159 7.98 1.17 -8.80
N ASN A 160 7.08 0.45 -9.49
CA ASN A 160 7.02 0.39 -10.95
C ASN A 160 6.80 1.78 -11.54
N MET A 161 5.87 2.56 -10.98
CA MET A 161 5.65 3.96 -11.37
C MET A 161 6.93 4.80 -11.21
N SER A 162 7.63 4.66 -10.08
CA SER A 162 8.88 5.38 -9.84
C SER A 162 9.98 5.01 -10.86
N TYR A 163 10.18 3.71 -11.13
CA TYR A 163 11.13 3.25 -12.15
C TYR A 163 10.73 3.67 -13.56
N TRP A 164 9.44 3.69 -13.88
CA TRP A 164 8.92 4.16 -15.16
C TRP A 164 9.21 5.64 -15.40
N VAL A 165 8.98 6.49 -14.40
CA VAL A 165 9.35 7.92 -14.45
C VAL A 165 10.85 8.08 -14.70
N ARG A 166 11.70 7.33 -13.96
CA ARG A 166 13.16 7.34 -14.17
C ARG A 166 13.50 6.97 -15.61
N SER A 167 12.91 5.90 -16.11
CA SER A 167 13.18 5.36 -17.45
C SER A 167 12.80 6.33 -18.55
N ILE A 168 11.62 6.96 -18.48
CA ILE A 168 11.16 7.94 -19.46
C ILE A 168 12.13 9.12 -19.60
N ILE A 169 12.64 9.62 -18.47
CA ILE A 169 13.61 10.71 -18.46
C ILE A 169 14.96 10.22 -19.01
N MET A 170 15.47 9.10 -18.50
CA MET A 170 16.81 8.60 -18.82
C MET A 170 16.96 8.12 -20.27
N LEU A 171 15.87 7.72 -20.92
CA LEU A 171 15.86 7.31 -22.32
C LEU A 171 15.96 8.49 -23.30
N GLN A 172 15.78 9.74 -22.87
CA GLN A 172 15.96 10.88 -23.76
C GLN A 172 17.44 11.19 -23.99
N GLU A 173 17.84 11.25 -25.26
CA GLU A 173 19.22 11.54 -25.65
C GLU A 173 19.62 12.99 -25.34
N LYS A 174 18.75 13.95 -25.62
CA LYS A 174 19.04 15.38 -25.48
C LYS A 174 18.72 15.88 -24.08
N ALA A 175 19.63 16.70 -23.53
CA ALA A 175 19.44 17.32 -22.21
C ALA A 175 18.17 18.18 -22.12
N GLN A 176 17.85 18.90 -23.19
CA GLN A 176 16.64 19.72 -23.26
C GLN A 176 15.36 18.88 -23.18
N ASP A 177 15.36 17.67 -23.72
CA ASP A 177 14.19 16.78 -23.68
C ASP A 177 13.99 16.20 -22.28
N ARG A 178 15.09 15.84 -21.60
CA ARG A 178 15.07 15.46 -20.19
C ARG A 178 14.52 16.57 -19.30
N GLU A 179 14.99 17.81 -19.51
CA GLU A 179 14.54 18.99 -18.80
C GLU A 179 13.02 19.20 -18.95
N ARG A 180 12.51 19.09 -20.18
CA ARG A 180 11.07 19.24 -20.47
C ARG A 180 10.23 18.19 -19.76
N LEU A 181 10.68 16.94 -19.72
CA LEU A 181 10.00 15.87 -18.98
C LEU A 181 10.04 16.10 -17.47
N LEU A 182 11.19 16.52 -16.92
CA LEU A 182 11.31 16.79 -15.48
C LEU A 182 10.33 17.90 -15.07
N LEU A 183 10.27 19.01 -15.81
CA LEU A 183 9.29 20.08 -15.60
C LEU A 183 7.85 19.60 -15.75
N LYS A 184 7.57 18.68 -16.67
CA LYS A 184 6.25 18.05 -16.84
C LYS A 184 5.86 17.26 -15.60
N PHE A 185 6.76 16.46 -15.04
CA PHE A 185 6.54 15.71 -13.80
C PHE A 185 6.35 16.62 -12.57
N ILE A 186 7.12 17.71 -12.45
CA ILE A 186 6.89 18.72 -11.41
C ILE A 186 5.46 19.28 -11.48
N LYS A 187 4.96 19.57 -12.70
CA LYS A 187 3.56 20.01 -12.90
C LYS A 187 2.56 18.92 -12.50
N ILE A 188 2.81 17.66 -12.83
CA ILE A 188 1.95 16.53 -12.43
C ILE A 188 1.91 16.41 -10.90
N MET A 189 3.06 16.47 -10.23
CA MET A 189 3.15 16.46 -8.76
C MET A 189 2.32 17.57 -8.11
N LYS A 190 2.33 18.78 -8.69
CA LYS A 190 1.49 19.89 -8.21
C LYS A 190 -0.01 19.54 -8.24
N HIS A 191 -0.46 18.81 -9.26
CA HIS A 191 -1.85 18.35 -9.35
C HIS A 191 -2.13 17.19 -8.38
N LEU A 192 -1.22 16.23 -8.25
CA LEU A 192 -1.33 15.14 -7.26
C LEU A 192 -1.46 15.68 -5.83
N ARG A 193 -0.70 16.73 -5.49
CA ARG A 193 -0.81 17.42 -4.19
C ARG A 193 -2.19 18.01 -3.96
N LYS A 194 -2.85 18.54 -5.00
CA LYS A 194 -4.22 19.08 -4.92
C LYS A 194 -5.28 17.98 -4.80
N LEU A 195 -5.01 16.81 -5.37
CA LEU A 195 -5.86 15.64 -5.28
C LEU A 195 -5.65 14.85 -3.97
N ASN A 196 -4.79 15.32 -3.06
CA ASN A 196 -4.38 14.59 -1.86
C ASN A 196 -3.85 13.17 -2.14
N ASN A 197 -3.28 12.95 -3.33
CA ASN A 197 -2.61 11.70 -3.66
C ASN A 197 -1.12 11.83 -3.31
N PHE A 198 -0.78 11.51 -2.06
CA PHE A 198 0.60 11.55 -1.59
C PHE A 198 1.41 10.34 -2.06
N ASN A 199 0.76 9.22 -2.40
CA ASN A 199 1.41 8.03 -2.89
C ASN A 199 2.12 8.28 -4.23
N SER A 200 1.37 8.58 -5.30
CA SER A 200 1.96 8.94 -6.60
C SER A 200 2.88 10.16 -6.51
N TYR A 201 2.54 11.16 -5.68
CA TYR A 201 3.39 12.33 -5.49
C TYR A 201 4.80 11.93 -5.05
N LEU A 202 4.91 11.02 -4.07
CA LEU A 202 6.19 10.52 -3.60
C LEU A 202 6.84 9.49 -4.52
N ALA A 203 6.05 8.72 -5.28
CA ALA A 203 6.58 7.84 -6.32
C ALA A 203 7.35 8.65 -7.37
N ILE A 204 6.76 9.75 -7.85
CA ILE A 204 7.39 10.67 -8.79
C ILE A 204 8.54 11.42 -8.11
N LEU A 205 8.36 11.96 -6.90
CA LEU A 205 9.44 12.67 -6.20
C LEU A 205 10.67 11.79 -5.99
N SER A 206 10.49 10.56 -5.53
CA SER A 206 11.59 9.59 -5.34
C SER A 206 12.24 9.16 -6.67
N ALA A 207 11.53 9.26 -7.79
CA ALA A 207 12.11 9.11 -9.11
C ALA A 207 13.01 10.30 -9.44
N LEU A 208 12.49 11.52 -9.33
CA LEU A 208 13.20 12.76 -9.67
C LEU A 208 14.41 13.02 -8.75
N ASP A 209 14.30 12.61 -7.48
CA ASP A 209 15.37 12.69 -6.50
C ASP A 209 16.29 11.44 -6.53
N SER A 210 16.14 10.52 -7.48
CA SER A 210 17.00 9.34 -7.53
C SER A 210 18.45 9.68 -7.95
N ALA A 211 19.41 8.87 -7.49
CA ALA A 211 20.83 9.04 -7.83
C ALA A 211 21.14 9.19 -9.34
N PRO A 212 20.58 8.37 -10.27
CA PRO A 212 20.84 8.52 -11.70
C PRO A 212 20.33 9.85 -12.29
N ILE A 213 19.28 10.44 -11.73
CA ILE A 213 18.69 11.71 -12.20
C ILE A 213 19.39 12.90 -11.53
N ARG A 214 19.54 12.90 -10.20
CA ARG A 214 20.16 14.02 -9.45
C ARG A 214 21.55 14.40 -9.93
N ARG A 215 22.33 13.43 -10.42
CA ARG A 215 23.72 13.68 -10.85
C ARG A 215 23.84 14.42 -12.18
N LEU A 216 22.79 14.42 -12.99
CA LEU A 216 22.75 15.16 -14.26
C LEU A 216 22.75 16.67 -14.00
N GLU A 217 22.99 17.45 -15.06
CA GLU A 217 22.98 18.91 -14.98
C GLU A 217 21.61 19.44 -15.39
N TRP A 218 20.98 20.15 -14.46
CA TRP A 218 19.64 20.72 -14.60
C TRP A 218 19.71 22.24 -14.57
N GLN A 219 18.75 22.91 -15.20
CA GLN A 219 18.67 24.36 -15.07
C GLN A 219 18.35 24.76 -13.63
N LYS A 220 18.93 25.88 -13.18
CA LYS A 220 18.76 26.38 -11.81
C LYS A 220 17.27 26.48 -11.41
N GLN A 221 16.44 27.04 -12.29
CA GLN A 221 15.01 27.21 -12.05
C GLN A 221 14.28 25.87 -11.86
N THR A 222 14.70 24.83 -12.59
CA THR A 222 14.10 23.50 -12.48
C THR A 222 14.50 22.81 -11.19
N SER A 223 15.77 22.92 -10.78
CA SER A 223 16.24 22.43 -9.48
C SER A 223 15.54 23.13 -8.31
N GLU A 224 15.37 24.46 -8.38
CA GLU A 224 14.64 25.23 -7.38
C GLU A 224 13.16 24.84 -7.34
N GLY A 225 12.54 24.66 -8.51
CA GLY A 225 11.16 24.19 -8.61
C GLY A 225 10.96 22.81 -7.99
N LEU A 226 11.90 21.88 -8.16
CA LEU A 226 11.84 20.56 -7.52
C LEU A 226 12.06 20.64 -6.01
N ALA A 227 13.00 21.48 -5.56
CA ALA A 227 13.34 21.63 -4.15
C ALA A 227 12.15 22.08 -3.28
N GLU A 228 11.25 22.92 -3.83
CA GLU A 228 10.00 23.30 -3.16
C GLU A 228 9.17 22.07 -2.77
N TYR A 229 9.07 21.08 -3.66
CA TYR A 229 8.30 19.85 -3.42
C TYR A 229 9.02 18.85 -2.51
N CYS A 230 10.35 18.90 -2.43
CA CYS A 230 11.12 18.10 -1.47
C CYS A 230 10.81 18.48 -0.01
N THR A 231 10.45 19.75 0.26
CA THR A 231 10.20 20.24 1.63
C THR A 231 9.10 19.49 2.38
N LEU A 232 8.11 18.94 1.65
CA LEU A 232 7.01 18.20 2.24
C LEU A 232 7.50 16.93 2.95
N ILE A 233 8.46 16.22 2.35
CA ILE A 233 8.96 14.91 2.83
C ILE A 233 10.33 15.04 3.51
N ASP A 234 10.68 16.26 3.93
CA ASP A 234 11.90 16.49 4.68
C ASP A 234 11.95 15.60 5.93
N SER A 235 13.07 14.89 6.12
CA SER A 235 13.21 13.88 7.17
C SER A 235 13.35 14.50 8.57
N SER A 236 13.47 15.83 8.68
CA SER A 236 13.57 16.52 9.96
C SER A 236 12.38 16.20 10.86
N SER A 237 12.68 15.94 12.13
CA SER A 237 11.68 15.61 13.14
C SER A 237 10.73 14.46 12.72
N SER A 238 11.25 13.44 12.03
CA SER A 238 10.49 12.28 11.56
C SER A 238 9.35 12.66 10.60
N PHE A 239 9.67 13.41 9.54
CA PHE A 239 8.71 13.79 8.50
C PHE A 239 7.56 14.66 9.02
N ARG A 240 7.86 15.61 9.93
CA ARG A 240 6.84 16.45 10.59
C ARG A 240 5.96 17.20 9.59
N ALA A 241 6.53 17.79 8.54
CA ALA A 241 5.77 18.56 7.56
C ALA A 241 4.72 17.70 6.84
N TYR A 242 5.12 16.52 6.38
CA TYR A 242 4.21 15.54 5.80
C TYR A 242 3.13 15.09 6.80
N ARG A 243 3.50 14.76 8.03
CA ARG A 243 2.56 14.32 9.07
C ARG A 243 1.52 15.39 9.39
N ALA A 244 1.94 16.65 9.51
CA ALA A 244 1.04 17.78 9.74
C ALA A 244 0.07 17.94 8.57
N ALA A 245 0.58 17.92 7.33
CA ALA A 245 -0.26 17.96 6.14
C ALA A 245 -1.27 16.80 6.12
N LEU A 246 -0.85 15.58 6.44
CA LEU A 246 -1.74 14.42 6.45
C LEU A 246 -2.83 14.53 7.52
N SER A 247 -2.54 15.14 8.67
CA SER A 247 -3.52 15.32 9.76
C SER A 247 -4.57 16.40 9.48
N GLU A 248 -4.26 17.35 8.59
CA GLU A 248 -5.17 18.45 8.22
C GLU A 248 -6.01 18.13 6.97
N VAL A 249 -5.67 17.07 6.25
CA VAL A 249 -6.34 16.68 5.01
C VAL A 249 -7.67 16.01 5.29
N GLU A 250 -8.72 16.51 4.64
CA GLU A 250 -10.02 15.85 4.59
C GLU A 250 -10.05 14.80 3.47
N PRO A 251 -10.78 13.67 3.66
CA PRO A 251 -10.97 12.68 2.61
C PRO A 251 -11.66 13.26 1.35
N PRO A 252 -11.39 12.73 0.13
CA PRO A 252 -10.54 11.59 -0.17
C PRO A 252 -9.04 11.92 -0.16
N CYS A 253 -8.22 10.95 0.25
CA CYS A 253 -6.76 11.07 0.34
C CYS A 253 -6.10 9.70 0.17
N ILE A 254 -4.96 9.65 -0.52
CA ILE A 254 -4.12 8.45 -0.59
C ILE A 254 -2.81 8.73 0.15
N PRO A 255 -2.65 8.21 1.38
CA PRO A 255 -1.42 8.42 2.14
C PRO A 255 -0.25 7.63 1.54
N TYR A 256 0.96 8.10 1.80
CA TYR A 256 2.16 7.28 1.64
C TYR A 256 2.24 6.23 2.74
N LEU A 257 2.02 4.96 2.36
CA LEU A 257 1.99 3.85 3.31
C LEU A 257 3.35 3.56 3.96
N GLY A 258 4.48 3.91 3.32
CA GLY A 258 5.80 3.66 3.88
C GLY A 258 5.99 4.22 5.29
N LEU A 259 5.44 5.41 5.58
CA LEU A 259 5.50 6.01 6.92
C LEU A 259 4.55 5.32 7.91
N ILE A 260 3.36 4.93 7.47
CA ILE A 260 2.39 4.18 8.30
C ILE A 260 3.00 2.84 8.70
N LEU A 261 3.61 2.12 7.75
CA LEU A 261 4.29 0.86 7.98
C LEU A 261 5.49 1.04 8.92
N GLN A 262 6.30 2.08 8.71
CA GLN A 262 7.43 2.39 9.60
C GLN A 262 6.96 2.61 11.05
N ASP A 263 5.88 3.36 11.28
CA ASP A 263 5.35 3.60 12.62
C ASP A 263 4.80 2.33 13.26
N LEU A 264 4.08 1.50 12.48
CA LEU A 264 3.56 0.22 12.96
C LEU A 264 4.68 -0.76 13.31
N THR A 265 5.73 -0.82 12.51
CA THR A 265 6.93 -1.63 12.80
C THR A 265 7.62 -1.11 14.06
N PHE A 266 7.76 0.21 14.24
CA PHE A 266 8.32 0.79 15.45
C PHE A 266 7.52 0.40 16.71
N VAL A 267 6.19 0.55 16.66
CA VAL A 267 5.30 0.14 17.76
C VAL A 267 5.37 -1.36 18.00
N HIS A 268 5.46 -2.17 16.93
CA HIS A 268 5.54 -3.62 17.04
C HIS A 268 6.80 -4.09 17.75
N LEU A 269 7.97 -3.57 17.34
CA LEU A 269 9.28 -3.92 17.89
C LEU A 269 9.52 -3.31 19.27
N GLY A 270 9.02 -2.09 19.52
CA GLY A 270 9.25 -1.36 20.77
C GLY A 270 8.38 -1.80 21.95
N ASN A 271 7.29 -2.53 21.71
CA ASN A 271 6.32 -2.88 22.75
C ASN A 271 6.00 -4.38 22.74
N PRO A 272 6.04 -5.09 23.88
CA PRO A 272 5.62 -6.49 23.93
C PRO A 272 4.11 -6.61 23.73
N ASP A 273 3.66 -7.73 23.15
CA ASP A 273 2.23 -8.01 22.97
C ASP A 273 1.49 -8.26 24.30
N TYR A 274 2.22 -8.67 25.34
CA TYR A 274 1.70 -8.97 26.67
C TYR A 274 2.57 -8.32 27.76
N ILE A 275 1.91 -7.87 28.83
CA ILE A 275 2.52 -7.37 30.07
C ILE A 275 1.86 -8.14 31.21
N ASP A 276 2.64 -8.80 32.06
CA ASP A 276 2.16 -9.64 33.17
C ASP A 276 1.10 -10.67 32.76
N GLY A 277 1.31 -11.32 31.61
CA GLY A 277 0.38 -12.31 31.04
C GLY A 277 -0.95 -11.73 30.53
N LYS A 278 -1.12 -10.40 30.55
CA LYS A 278 -2.30 -9.70 30.02
C LYS A 278 -1.97 -9.01 28.70
N VAL A 279 -2.97 -8.83 27.84
CA VAL A 279 -2.81 -8.11 26.58
C VAL A 279 -2.35 -6.68 26.85
N ASN A 280 -1.30 -6.25 26.15
CA ASN A 280 -0.84 -4.86 26.20
C ASN A 280 -1.79 -3.94 25.42
N PHE A 281 -2.82 -3.42 26.09
CA PHE A 281 -3.77 -2.50 25.47
C PHE A 281 -3.15 -1.18 25.01
N SER A 282 -2.06 -0.72 25.65
CA SER A 282 -1.33 0.47 25.19
C SER A 282 -0.75 0.27 23.79
N LYS A 283 -0.13 -0.90 23.53
CA LYS A 283 0.33 -1.27 22.18
C LYS A 283 -0.83 -1.31 21.18
N ARG A 284 -1.95 -1.94 21.54
CA ARG A 284 -3.12 -2.03 20.66
C ARG A 284 -3.73 -0.67 20.34
N TRP A 285 -3.77 0.23 21.32
CA TRP A 285 -4.24 1.59 21.14
C TRP A 285 -3.35 2.41 20.22
N GLN A 286 -2.03 2.30 20.36
CA GLN A 286 -1.08 2.95 19.45
C GLN A 286 -1.23 2.45 18.00
N GLN A 287 -1.34 1.13 17.81
CA GLN A 287 -1.59 0.53 16.50
C GLN A 287 -2.92 1.02 15.90
N PHE A 288 -3.98 1.09 16.70
CA PHE A 288 -5.27 1.61 16.29
C PHE A 288 -5.17 3.06 15.81
N ASN A 289 -4.55 3.95 16.59
CA ASN A 289 -4.43 5.37 16.22
C ASN A 289 -3.66 5.58 14.92
N ILE A 290 -2.63 4.76 14.65
CA ILE A 290 -1.87 4.84 13.39
C ILE A 290 -2.76 4.45 12.20
N LEU A 291 -3.60 3.43 12.37
CA LEU A 291 -4.44 2.89 11.31
C LEU A 291 -5.76 3.64 11.12
N ASP A 292 -6.21 4.40 12.11
CA ASP A 292 -7.51 5.07 12.06
C ASP A 292 -7.59 6.09 10.91
N SER A 293 -6.53 6.87 10.68
CA SER A 293 -6.46 7.78 9.54
C SER A 293 -6.60 7.06 8.20
N MET A 294 -5.92 5.91 8.04
CA MET A 294 -6.04 5.09 6.84
C MET A 294 -7.48 4.60 6.62
N ARG A 295 -8.14 4.14 7.69
CA ARG A 295 -9.54 3.69 7.64
C ARG A 295 -10.48 4.82 7.24
N CYS A 296 -10.28 6.02 7.77
CA CYS A 296 -11.07 7.20 7.41
C CYS A 296 -10.90 7.55 5.93
N PHE A 297 -9.68 7.50 5.40
CA PHE A 297 -9.42 7.79 3.99
C PHE A 297 -10.03 6.76 3.03
N GLN A 298 -10.18 5.50 3.45
CA GLN A 298 -10.86 4.48 2.65
C GLN A 298 -12.40 4.63 2.61
N GLN A 299 -13.00 5.50 3.44
CA GLN A 299 -14.46 5.71 3.43
C GLN A 299 -14.95 6.67 2.35
N ALA A 300 -14.08 7.58 1.88
CA ALA A 300 -14.40 8.52 0.81
C ALA A 300 -13.71 8.12 -0.49
N HIS A 301 -14.49 8.08 -1.57
CA HIS A 301 -14.03 7.64 -2.88
C HIS A 301 -13.77 8.82 -3.80
N TYR A 302 -12.71 8.74 -4.59
CA TYR A 302 -12.47 9.68 -5.69
C TYR A 302 -13.55 9.54 -6.77
N ASP A 303 -14.06 10.67 -7.26
CA ASP A 303 -14.94 10.72 -8.43
C ASP A 303 -14.13 11.17 -9.66
N ILE A 304 -13.35 10.23 -10.21
CA ILE A 304 -12.49 10.46 -11.37
C ILE A 304 -12.99 9.58 -12.52
N ARG A 305 -13.24 10.20 -13.67
CA ARG A 305 -13.61 9.46 -14.88
C ARG A 305 -12.37 8.83 -15.48
N ARG A 306 -12.48 7.54 -15.80
CA ARG A 306 -11.43 6.79 -16.49
C ARG A 306 -11.23 7.34 -17.91
N ASN A 307 -9.97 7.55 -18.28
CA ASN A 307 -9.55 7.89 -19.63
C ASN A 307 -8.65 6.76 -20.15
N ASP A 308 -9.18 5.90 -21.01
CA ASP A 308 -8.48 4.71 -21.50
C ASP A 308 -7.22 5.04 -22.31
N ASP A 309 -7.17 6.18 -23.00
CA ASP A 309 -5.98 6.57 -23.77
C ASP A 309 -4.77 6.79 -22.85
N ILE A 310 -4.99 7.49 -21.72
CA ILE A 310 -3.95 7.74 -20.72
C ILE A 310 -3.60 6.45 -19.96
N ILE A 311 -4.59 5.62 -19.62
CA ILE A 311 -4.32 4.35 -18.93
C ILE A 311 -3.51 3.41 -19.82
N ASN A 312 -3.87 3.29 -21.10
CA ASN A 312 -3.11 2.51 -22.07
C ASN A 312 -1.70 3.07 -22.28
N PHE A 313 -1.53 4.40 -22.24
CA PHE A 313 -0.21 5.04 -22.27
C PHE A 313 0.68 4.63 -21.09
N PHE A 314 0.13 4.48 -19.88
CA PHE A 314 0.91 4.01 -18.73
C PHE A 314 1.40 2.57 -18.89
N ASN A 315 0.64 1.72 -19.59
CA ASN A 315 0.98 0.33 -19.87
C ASN A 315 1.43 -0.46 -18.61
N ASP A 316 0.64 -0.34 -17.54
CA ASP A 316 0.91 -0.89 -16.20
C ASP A 316 2.29 -0.53 -15.62
N PHE A 317 2.91 0.54 -16.12
CA PHE A 317 4.29 0.94 -15.83
C PHE A 317 5.32 -0.16 -16.11
N SER A 318 4.97 -1.18 -16.90
CA SER A 318 5.74 -2.42 -17.04
C SER A 318 7.02 -2.28 -17.87
N ASP A 319 7.14 -1.21 -18.64
CA ASP A 319 8.23 -0.95 -19.58
C ASP A 319 9.30 0.00 -19.01
N HIS A 320 9.63 -0.21 -17.73
CA HIS A 320 10.73 0.47 -17.06
C HIS A 320 12.05 -0.32 -17.16
N LEU A 321 13.16 0.38 -17.02
CA LEU A 321 14.50 -0.18 -16.95
C LEU A 321 14.80 -0.66 -15.52
N ALA A 322 15.70 -1.64 -15.40
CA ALA A 322 16.27 -2.05 -14.12
C ALA A 322 17.19 -0.94 -13.54
N GLU A 323 17.43 -0.99 -12.23
CA GLU A 323 18.20 0.03 -11.52
C GLU A 323 19.64 0.16 -12.04
N GLU A 324 20.29 -0.97 -12.34
CA GLU A 324 21.64 -1.02 -12.89
C GLU A 324 21.69 -0.36 -14.26
N ALA A 325 20.71 -0.64 -15.12
CA ALA A 325 20.62 -0.06 -16.46
C ALA A 325 20.39 1.47 -16.40
N LEU A 326 19.55 1.93 -15.47
CA LEU A 326 19.34 3.38 -15.23
C LEU A 326 20.64 4.05 -14.78
N TRP A 327 21.39 3.41 -13.89
CA TRP A 327 22.67 3.91 -13.43
C TRP A 327 23.71 3.96 -14.55
N GLU A 328 23.81 2.92 -15.38
CA GLU A 328 24.70 2.88 -16.54
C GLU A 328 24.36 3.96 -17.57
N LEU A 329 23.08 4.15 -17.90
CA LEU A 329 22.65 5.23 -18.78
C LEU A 329 23.04 6.60 -18.22
N SER A 330 22.89 6.80 -16.91
CA SER A 330 23.35 8.03 -16.28
C SER A 330 24.85 8.23 -16.44
N LEU A 331 25.66 7.18 -16.23
CA LEU A 331 27.12 7.25 -16.42
C LEU A 331 27.50 7.54 -17.87
N LYS A 332 26.75 7.02 -18.85
CA LYS A 332 26.94 7.35 -20.27
C LYS A 332 26.63 8.81 -20.57
N ILE A 333 25.54 9.35 -20.03
CA ILE A 333 25.14 10.76 -20.21
C ILE A 333 26.15 11.70 -19.54
N LYS A 334 26.58 11.37 -18.32
CA LYS A 334 27.56 12.13 -17.55
C LYS A 334 28.62 11.17 -16.99
N PRO A 335 29.81 11.06 -17.60
CA PRO A 335 30.89 10.23 -17.08
C PRO A 335 31.37 10.70 -15.69
N ARG A 336 32.00 9.79 -14.92
CA ARG A 336 32.70 10.19 -13.69
C ARG A 336 33.96 10.97 -14.06
N ASN A 337 34.18 12.13 -13.43
CA ASN A 337 35.45 12.84 -13.52
C ASN A 337 36.54 12.01 -12.83
N ILE A 338 37.24 11.15 -13.58
CA ILE A 338 38.42 10.43 -13.10
C ILE A 338 39.63 11.34 -13.27
N THR A 339 39.89 12.20 -12.29
CA THR A 339 41.17 12.90 -12.22
C THR A 339 42.23 11.89 -11.79
N ARG A 340 42.92 11.24 -12.74
CA ARG A 340 44.13 10.45 -12.45
C ARG A 340 45.16 11.40 -11.81
N ARG A 341 45.40 11.27 -10.50
CA ARG A 341 46.59 11.85 -9.88
C ARG A 341 47.80 11.24 -10.57
N LYS A 342 48.54 12.02 -11.37
CA LYS A 342 49.89 11.65 -11.78
C LYS A 342 50.72 11.56 -10.50
N THR A 343 51.14 10.37 -10.14
CA THR A 343 52.21 10.18 -9.18
C THR A 343 53.50 10.51 -9.91
N ASP A 344 53.97 11.76 -9.78
CA ASP A 344 55.34 12.10 -10.11
C ASP A 344 56.24 11.43 -9.06
N ARG A 345 56.74 10.23 -9.37
CA ARG A 345 57.93 9.71 -8.72
C ARG A 345 59.12 10.36 -9.41
N GLU A 346 59.58 11.47 -8.86
CA GLU A 346 60.92 11.98 -9.14
C GLU A 346 61.93 10.92 -8.64
N GLU A 347 62.59 10.26 -9.58
CA GLU A 347 63.86 9.58 -9.34
C GLU A 347 64.88 10.64 -8.92
N LYS A 348 65.27 10.64 -7.65
CA LYS A 348 66.48 11.34 -7.21
C LYS A 348 67.67 10.42 -7.46
N THR A 349 68.46 10.79 -8.45
CA THR A 349 69.88 10.44 -8.58
C THR A 349 70.72 11.02 -7.46
#